data_AF-A0A7C3J6T2-F1
#
_entry.id   AF-A0A7C3J6T2-F1
#
_cell.length_a   1.000
_cell.length_b   1.000
_cell.length_c   1.000
_cell.angle_alpha   90.00
_cell.angle_beta   90.00
_cell.angle_gamma   90.00
#
_symmetry.space_group_name_H-M   'P 1'
#
loop_
_entity.id
_entity.type
_entity.pdbx_description
1 polymer ?
#
loop_
_entity_poly.entity_id
_entity_poly.type
_entity_poly.pdbx_seq_one_letter_code
_entity_poly.pdbx_strand_id
1 'polypeptide(L)'
;MKKFLTITTLTLLVLLLFVPSYSQGMKIKTKNCEVIKSKVFADNNFEMLNLTDDQKDKIDDLQAQQHKSMIEYRYKLSLKHFELAELMRKSPDEKKALKLVEEINNIKLDIEKSRISNHFKIRAILNDEQKKIFDKNFGFGFGGFKSYNVKGRGEKIMLRENCPFNDDDED
;
A
#
# COMPACT_ATOMS: atom_id res chain seq x y z
N MET A 1 21.41 3.20 59.96
CA MET A 1 21.17 4.13 58.82
C MET A 1 22.24 4.07 57.73
N LYS A 2 23.55 3.98 58.05
CA LYS A 2 24.60 3.90 57.02
C LYS A 2 24.56 2.64 56.14
N LYS A 3 24.19 1.48 56.71
CA LYS A 3 24.11 0.20 55.97
C LYS A 3 22.96 0.15 54.94
N PHE A 4 21.85 0.84 55.20
CA PHE A 4 20.73 0.93 54.25
C PHE A 4 21.06 1.86 53.09
N LEU A 5 21.80 2.95 53.34
CA LEU A 5 22.27 3.85 52.30
C LEU A 5 23.26 3.18 51.34
N THR A 6 24.14 2.30 51.86
CA THR A 6 25.10 1.57 51.02
C THR A 6 24.46 0.49 50.16
N ILE A 7 23.40 -0.16 50.67
CA ILE A 7 22.69 -1.22 49.93
C ILE A 7 21.90 -0.60 48.78
N THR A 8 21.22 0.53 48.98
CA THR A 8 20.46 1.21 47.91
C THR A 8 21.39 1.76 46.82
N THR A 9 22.57 2.27 47.17
CA THR A 9 23.58 2.67 46.17
C THR A 9 24.13 1.49 45.39
N LEU A 10 24.32 0.32 46.03
CA LEU A 10 24.82 -0.87 45.35
C LEU A 10 23.79 -1.42 44.35
N THR A 11 22.50 -1.41 44.72
CA THR A 11 21.41 -1.85 43.83
C THR A 11 21.23 -0.92 42.63
N LEU A 12 21.41 0.40 42.79
CA LEU A 12 21.36 1.37 41.69
C LEU A 12 22.54 1.19 40.72
N LEU A 13 23.71 0.84 41.24
CA LEU A 13 24.92 0.62 40.45
C LEU A 13 24.88 -0.69 39.64
N VAL A 14 24.21 -1.74 40.15
CA VAL A 14 23.97 -2.99 39.41
C VAL A 14 22.93 -2.81 38.29
N LEU A 15 21.91 -1.97 38.48
CA LEU A 15 20.89 -1.68 37.47
C LEU A 15 21.45 -0.89 36.26
N LEU A 16 22.49 -0.08 36.46
CA LEU A 16 23.22 0.60 35.38
C LEU A 16 24.13 -0.34 34.56
N LEU A 17 24.56 -1.47 35.13
CA LEU A 17 25.41 -2.46 34.44
C LEU A 17 24.60 -3.51 33.65
N PHE A 18 23.28 -3.61 33.91
CA PHE A 18 22.34 -4.46 33.18
C PHE A 18 21.43 -3.64 32.25
N VAL A 19 21.97 -2.63 31.56
CA VAL A 19 21.37 -2.20 30.30
C VAL A 19 21.83 -3.22 29.25
N PRO A 20 21.02 -4.22 28.87
CA PRO A 20 21.33 -4.98 27.68
C PRO A 20 21.44 -3.98 26.54
N SER A 21 22.59 -4.00 25.87
CA SER A 21 22.84 -3.36 24.59
C SER A 21 21.90 -3.95 23.52
N TYR A 22 20.59 -3.78 23.65
CA TYR A 22 19.62 -3.91 22.56
C TYR A 22 19.65 -2.64 21.71
N SER A 23 20.85 -2.32 21.23
CA SER A 23 21.01 -1.60 19.99
C SER A 23 22.19 -2.21 19.24
N GLN A 24 22.21 -3.54 19.13
CA GLN A 24 22.57 -4.10 17.83
C GLN A 24 21.43 -3.71 16.87
N GLY A 25 21.43 -2.44 16.47
CA GLY A 25 20.81 -2.07 15.22
C GLY A 25 21.40 -3.03 14.20
N MET A 26 20.55 -3.90 13.65
CA MET A 26 20.86 -4.58 12.42
C MET A 26 21.37 -3.49 11.49
N LYS A 27 22.68 -3.47 11.23
CA LYS A 27 23.23 -2.73 10.12
C LYS A 27 22.72 -3.47 8.90
N ILE A 28 21.48 -3.17 8.51
CA ILE A 28 20.99 -3.44 7.18
C ILE A 28 22.05 -2.79 6.30
N LYS A 29 22.87 -3.61 5.65
CA LYS A 29 23.66 -3.14 4.53
C LYS A 29 22.63 -2.78 3.47
N THR A 30 22.12 -1.56 3.53
CA THR A 30 21.53 -0.90 2.39
C THR A 30 22.70 -0.75 1.42
N LYS A 31 22.98 -1.81 0.64
CA LYS A 31 23.52 -1.62 -0.70
C LYS A 31 22.63 -0.56 -1.30
N ASN A 32 23.22 0.46 -1.91
CA ASN A 32 22.50 1.54 -2.52
C ASN A 32 21.36 0.95 -3.39
N CYS A 33 20.17 0.83 -2.81
CA CYS A 33 18.98 1.21 -3.51
C CYS A 33 19.24 2.69 -3.75
N GLU A 34 19.94 2.96 -4.85
CA GLU A 34 19.50 4.07 -5.66
C GLU A 34 18.02 3.78 -5.84
N VAL A 35 17.25 4.45 -4.99
CA VAL A 35 15.84 4.62 -5.21
C VAL A 35 15.88 5.25 -6.59
N ILE A 36 15.74 4.42 -7.62
CA ILE A 36 15.09 4.86 -8.84
C ILE A 36 13.90 5.55 -8.22
N LYS A 37 13.94 6.89 -8.21
CA LYS A 37 12.77 7.72 -7.94
C LYS A 37 11.88 7.34 -9.10
N SER A 38 11.31 6.16 -9.00
CA SER A 38 10.38 5.61 -9.93
C SER A 38 9.24 6.56 -9.67
N LYS A 39 9.16 7.52 -10.57
CA LYS A 39 8.05 8.43 -10.78
C LYS A 39 6.87 7.57 -11.26
N VAL A 40 6.60 6.50 -10.52
CA VAL A 40 5.70 5.38 -10.76
C VAL A 40 4.73 5.30 -9.58
N PHE A 41 5.04 5.95 -8.45
CA PHE A 41 4.13 6.10 -7.31
C PHE A 41 3.66 7.54 -7.06
N ALA A 42 3.90 8.46 -7.99
CA ALA A 42 3.40 9.82 -7.91
C ALA A 42 2.92 10.33 -9.28
N ASP A 43 2.12 9.55 -9.98
CA ASP A 43 1.28 10.10 -11.05
C ASP A 43 0.07 10.81 -10.44
N ASN A 44 0.34 11.79 -9.58
CA ASN A 44 -0.58 12.89 -9.37
C ASN A 44 -0.49 13.78 -10.61
N ASN A 45 -1.09 13.32 -11.72
CA ASN A 45 -1.22 14.08 -12.98
C ASN A 45 -2.03 15.38 -12.81
N PHE A 46 -2.29 15.84 -11.58
CA PHE A 46 -2.99 17.07 -11.23
C PHE A 46 -2.19 18.34 -11.53
N GLU A 47 -0.90 18.23 -11.89
CA GLU A 47 -0.03 19.36 -12.26
C GLU A 47 -0.67 20.23 -13.38
N MET A 48 -1.39 19.63 -14.33
CA MET A 48 -2.05 20.36 -15.41
C MET A 48 -3.31 21.13 -15.00
N LEU A 49 -3.82 20.95 -13.78
CA LEU A 49 -5.03 21.63 -13.31
C LEU A 49 -4.74 22.99 -12.67
N ASN A 50 -3.47 23.37 -12.47
CA ASN A 50 -3.09 24.63 -11.82
C ASN A 50 -3.91 24.88 -10.53
N LEU A 51 -3.92 23.89 -9.64
CA LEU A 51 -4.72 23.91 -8.41
C LEU A 51 -4.24 25.04 -7.47
N THR A 52 -5.19 25.68 -6.79
CA THR A 52 -4.87 26.55 -5.64
C THR A 52 -4.38 25.70 -4.46
N ASP A 53 -3.69 26.30 -3.51
CA ASP A 53 -3.19 25.56 -2.34
C ASP A 53 -4.34 24.94 -1.53
N ASP A 54 -5.43 25.69 -1.30
CA ASP A 54 -6.67 25.16 -0.70
C ASP A 54 -7.27 23.95 -1.46
N GLN A 55 -7.16 23.91 -2.79
CA GLN A 55 -7.63 22.78 -3.59
C GLN A 55 -6.70 21.57 -3.46
N LYS A 56 -5.38 21.79 -3.41
CA LYS A 56 -4.39 20.73 -3.20
C LYS A 56 -4.59 20.06 -1.87
N ASP A 57 -4.71 20.82 -0.78
CA ASP A 57 -4.88 20.29 0.57
C ASP A 57 -6.13 19.39 0.66
N LYS A 58 -7.26 19.84 0.10
CA LYS A 58 -8.51 19.04 0.07
C LYS A 58 -8.38 17.78 -0.78
N ILE A 59 -7.66 17.84 -1.89
CA ILE A 59 -7.44 16.69 -2.76
C ILE A 59 -6.49 15.69 -2.08
N ASP A 60 -5.43 16.16 -1.43
CA ASP A 60 -4.48 15.33 -0.71
C ASP A 60 -5.16 14.58 0.45
N ASP A 61 -6.05 15.24 1.19
CA ASP A 61 -6.88 14.60 2.23
C ASP A 61 -7.77 13.49 1.64
N LEU A 62 -8.43 13.75 0.50
CA LEU A 62 -9.25 12.76 -0.19
C LEU A 62 -8.40 11.57 -0.68
N GLN A 63 -7.20 11.84 -1.22
CA GLN A 63 -6.27 10.82 -1.66
C GLN A 63 -5.77 9.97 -0.49
N ALA A 64 -5.42 10.57 0.64
CA ALA A 64 -5.00 9.86 1.84
C ALA A 64 -6.11 8.93 2.37
N GLN A 65 -7.36 9.41 2.42
CA GLN A 65 -8.52 8.59 2.80
C GLN A 65 -8.75 7.45 1.81
N GLN A 66 -8.69 7.73 0.51
CA GLN A 66 -8.84 6.72 -0.54
C GLN A 66 -7.73 5.66 -0.46
N HIS A 67 -6.48 6.07 -0.20
CA HIS A 67 -5.35 5.16 -0.03
C HIS A 67 -5.55 4.23 1.17
N LYS A 68 -6.00 4.76 2.31
CA LYS A 68 -6.32 3.96 3.48
C LYS A 68 -7.38 2.91 3.17
N SER A 69 -8.49 3.32 2.56
CA SER A 69 -9.57 2.40 2.15
C SER A 69 -9.05 1.33 1.18
N MET A 70 -8.20 1.70 0.22
CA MET A 70 -7.61 0.75 -0.73
C MET A 70 -6.70 -0.29 -0.06
N ILE A 71 -5.94 0.10 0.97
CA ILE A 71 -5.13 -0.86 1.75
C ILE A 71 -6.05 -1.89 2.42
N GLU A 72 -7.13 -1.43 3.05
CA GLU A 72 -8.10 -2.31 3.72
C GLU A 72 -8.79 -3.25 2.72
N TYR A 73 -9.20 -2.76 1.55
CA TYR A 73 -9.79 -3.61 0.52
C TYR A 73 -8.81 -4.64 -0.03
N ARG A 74 -7.56 -4.25 -0.29
CA ARG A 74 -6.51 -5.17 -0.76
C ARG A 74 -6.26 -6.28 0.26
N TYR A 75 -6.19 -5.93 1.54
CA TYR A 75 -6.07 -6.91 2.61
C TYR A 75 -7.23 -7.93 2.61
N LYS A 76 -8.47 -7.44 2.60
CA LYS A 76 -9.67 -8.31 2.56
C LYS A 76 -9.68 -9.21 1.32
N LEU A 77 -9.33 -8.65 0.16
CA LEU A 77 -9.27 -9.37 -1.10
C LEU A 77 -8.20 -10.48 -1.07
N SER A 78 -6.99 -10.18 -0.58
CA SER A 78 -5.92 -11.15 -0.43
C SER A 78 -6.30 -12.29 0.53
N LEU A 79 -6.94 -11.96 1.66
CA LEU A 79 -7.40 -12.96 2.61
C LEU A 79 -8.43 -13.91 1.97
N LYS A 80 -9.41 -13.39 1.24
CA LYS A 80 -10.42 -14.21 0.57
C LYS A 80 -9.85 -15.08 -0.54
N HIS A 81 -8.86 -14.59 -1.28
CA HIS A 81 -8.14 -15.41 -2.24
C HIS A 81 -7.34 -16.54 -1.58
N PHE A 82 -6.72 -16.27 -0.43
CA PHE A 82 -6.04 -17.30 0.35
C PHE A 82 -7.02 -18.37 0.85
N GLU A 83 -8.15 -17.98 1.43
CA GLU A 83 -9.21 -18.90 1.87
C GLU A 83 -9.70 -19.80 0.72
N LEU A 84 -9.91 -19.23 -0.46
CA LEU A 84 -10.32 -19.98 -1.65
C LEU A 84 -9.23 -20.97 -2.08
N ALA A 85 -7.97 -20.52 -2.15
CA ALA A 85 -6.86 -21.38 -2.52
C ALA A 85 -6.67 -22.55 -1.53
N GLU A 86 -6.82 -22.28 -0.23
CA GLU A 86 -6.74 -23.29 0.81
C GLU A 86 -7.88 -24.31 0.70
N LEU A 87 -9.11 -23.85 0.48
CA LEU A 87 -10.28 -24.69 0.27
C LEU A 87 -10.07 -25.63 -0.93
N MET A 88 -9.64 -25.07 -2.06
CA MET A 88 -9.40 -25.84 -3.29
C MET A 88 -8.24 -26.83 -3.17
N ARG A 89 -7.26 -26.57 -2.29
CA ARG A 89 -6.12 -27.46 -2.09
C ARG A 89 -6.41 -28.60 -1.12
N LYS A 90 -7.08 -28.29 0.01
CA LYS A 90 -7.25 -29.25 1.12
C LYS A 90 -8.54 -30.04 1.05
N SER A 91 -9.65 -29.39 0.69
CA SER A 91 -10.99 -29.98 0.78
C SER A 91 -11.94 -29.28 -0.19
N PRO A 92 -11.85 -29.57 -1.50
CA PRO A 92 -12.69 -28.94 -2.51
C PRO A 92 -14.17 -29.10 -2.18
N ASP A 93 -14.87 -27.97 -2.10
CA ASP A 93 -16.31 -27.87 -1.84
C ASP A 93 -16.86 -26.77 -2.75
N GLU A 94 -17.59 -27.17 -3.78
CA GLU A 94 -18.07 -26.26 -4.83
C GLU A 94 -18.92 -25.12 -4.27
N LYS A 95 -19.84 -25.44 -3.36
CA LYS A 95 -20.75 -24.45 -2.78
C LYS A 95 -19.99 -23.40 -1.98
N LYS A 96 -19.01 -23.82 -1.18
CA LYS A 96 -18.14 -22.89 -0.42
C LYS A 96 -17.24 -22.08 -1.34
N ALA A 97 -16.70 -22.69 -2.39
CA ALA A 97 -15.86 -22.00 -3.37
C ALA A 97 -16.63 -20.90 -4.09
N LEU A 98 -17.85 -21.19 -4.58
CA LEU A 98 -18.72 -20.22 -5.23
C LEU A 98 -19.06 -19.04 -4.30
N LYS A 99 -19.33 -19.31 -3.03
CA LYS A 99 -19.56 -18.26 -2.04
C LYS A 99 -18.33 -17.36 -1.84
N LEU A 100 -17.13 -17.94 -1.75
CA LEU A 100 -15.89 -17.14 -1.65
C LEU A 100 -15.66 -16.30 -2.90
N VAL A 101 -16.01 -16.80 -4.09
CA VAL A 101 -15.95 -16.03 -5.34
C VAL A 101 -16.91 -14.84 -5.32
N GLU A 102 -18.14 -15.02 -4.82
CA GLU A 102 -19.09 -13.92 -4.63
C GLU A 102 -18.54 -12.86 -3.66
N GLU A 103 -17.97 -13.27 -2.53
CA GLU A 103 -17.35 -12.36 -1.56
C GLU A 103 -16.17 -11.58 -2.16
N ILE A 104 -15.31 -12.25 -2.94
CA ILE A 104 -14.23 -11.62 -3.70
C ILE A 104 -14.78 -10.56 -4.67
N ASN A 105 -15.84 -10.90 -5.41
CA ASN A 105 -16.44 -9.99 -6.38
C ASN A 105 -17.11 -8.80 -5.71
N ASN A 106 -17.71 -8.98 -4.54
CA ASN A 106 -18.26 -7.87 -3.75
C ASN A 106 -17.16 -6.90 -3.31
N ILE A 107 -16.00 -7.39 -2.87
CA ILE A 107 -14.86 -6.54 -2.51
C ILE A 107 -14.34 -5.77 -3.75
N LYS A 108 -14.25 -6.42 -4.91
CA LYS A 108 -13.87 -5.74 -6.17
C LYS A 108 -14.87 -4.65 -6.55
N LEU A 109 -16.17 -4.94 -6.41
CA LEU A 109 -17.22 -3.97 -6.65
C LEU A 109 -17.09 -2.75 -5.71
N ASP A 110 -16.77 -2.97 -4.44
CA ASP A 110 -16.58 -1.88 -3.48
C ASP A 110 -15.33 -1.04 -3.78
N ILE A 111 -14.25 -1.67 -4.27
CA ILE A 111 -13.08 -0.94 -4.80
C ILE A 111 -13.48 0.00 -5.93
N GLU A 112 -14.26 -0.49 -6.91
CA GLU A 112 -14.71 0.32 -8.04
C GLU A 112 -15.65 1.46 -7.60
N LYS A 113 -16.61 1.18 -6.71
CA LYS A 113 -17.46 2.21 -6.10
C LYS A 113 -16.62 3.27 -5.39
N SER A 114 -15.60 2.88 -4.64
CA SER A 114 -14.71 3.81 -3.93
C SER A 114 -13.94 4.70 -4.90
N ARG A 115 -13.42 4.13 -6.00
CA ARG A 115 -12.74 4.90 -7.07
C ARG A 115 -13.69 5.90 -7.71
N ILE A 116 -14.91 5.47 -8.02
CA ILE A 116 -15.97 6.32 -8.58
C ILE A 116 -16.32 7.47 -7.64
N SER A 117 -16.59 7.15 -6.38
CA SER A 117 -16.87 8.14 -5.36
C SER A 117 -15.73 9.16 -5.23
N ASN A 118 -14.47 8.71 -5.16
CA ASN A 118 -13.32 9.59 -5.00
C ASN A 118 -13.12 10.54 -6.20
N HIS A 119 -13.27 10.03 -7.43
CA HIS A 119 -13.18 10.87 -8.63
C HIS A 119 -14.25 11.97 -8.63
N PHE A 120 -15.51 11.65 -8.27
CA PHE A 120 -16.55 12.68 -8.16
C PHE A 120 -16.30 13.69 -7.04
N LYS A 121 -15.75 13.25 -5.89
CA LYS A 121 -15.37 14.15 -4.79
C LYS A 121 -14.27 15.12 -5.22
N ILE A 122 -13.24 14.65 -5.92
CA ILE A 122 -12.17 15.49 -6.48
C ILE A 122 -12.77 16.47 -7.50
N ARG A 123 -13.60 15.99 -8.44
CA ARG A 123 -14.24 16.82 -9.46
C ARG A 123 -15.06 17.97 -8.86
N ALA A 124 -15.68 17.76 -7.70
CA ALA A 124 -16.49 18.78 -7.01
C ALA A 124 -15.66 19.94 -6.44
N ILE A 125 -14.35 19.76 -6.21
CA ILE A 125 -13.43 20.80 -5.71
C ILE A 125 -12.94 21.73 -6.84
N LEU A 126 -13.03 21.26 -8.09
CA LEU A 126 -12.50 21.95 -9.25
C LEU A 126 -13.45 23.05 -9.75
N ASN A 127 -12.88 24.09 -10.35
CA ASN A 127 -13.66 25.06 -11.13
C ASN A 127 -14.00 24.50 -12.53
N ASP A 128 -14.82 25.22 -13.29
CA ASP A 128 -15.35 24.70 -14.55
C ASP A 128 -14.28 24.50 -15.64
N GLU A 129 -13.21 25.29 -15.64
CA GLU A 129 -12.10 25.10 -16.59
C GLU A 129 -11.25 23.89 -16.21
N GLN A 130 -10.94 23.75 -14.91
CA GLN A 130 -10.26 22.58 -14.37
C GLN A 130 -11.05 21.29 -14.61
N LYS A 131 -12.38 21.30 -14.47
CA LYS A 131 -13.23 20.15 -14.75
C LYS A 131 -13.09 19.66 -16.19
N LYS A 132 -13.00 20.55 -17.18
CA LYS A 132 -12.82 20.13 -18.58
C LYS A 132 -11.50 19.40 -18.78
N ILE A 133 -10.41 19.91 -18.19
CA ILE A 133 -9.10 19.27 -18.22
C ILE A 133 -9.15 17.94 -17.47
N PHE A 134 -9.82 17.92 -16.31
CA PHE A 134 -9.96 16.72 -15.48
C PHE A 134 -10.73 15.61 -16.22
N ASP A 135 -11.91 15.92 -16.76
CA ASP A 135 -12.78 14.98 -17.46
C ASP A 135 -12.11 14.42 -18.73
N LYS A 136 -11.27 15.21 -19.40
CA LYS A 136 -10.54 14.78 -20.60
C LYS A 136 -9.39 13.82 -20.30
N ASN A 137 -8.70 14.00 -19.18
CA ASN A 137 -7.45 13.30 -18.90
C ASN A 137 -7.53 12.24 -17.79
N PHE A 138 -8.52 12.34 -16.90
CA PHE A 138 -8.69 11.45 -15.76
C PHE A 138 -9.97 10.62 -15.85
N GLY A 139 -10.30 10.18 -17.07
CA GLY A 139 -11.49 9.38 -17.31
C GLY A 139 -11.56 8.13 -16.44
N PHE A 140 -12.78 7.73 -16.08
CA PHE A 140 -13.02 6.39 -15.55
C PHE A 140 -12.55 5.36 -16.57
N GLY A 141 -11.74 4.40 -16.15
CA GLY A 141 -11.17 3.33 -16.99
C GLY A 141 -12.18 2.36 -17.62
N PHE A 142 -13.24 2.85 -18.23
CA PHE A 142 -14.06 2.16 -19.22
C PHE A 142 -13.57 2.43 -20.66
N GLY A 143 -12.66 3.40 -20.84
CA GLY A 143 -11.87 3.53 -22.06
C GLY A 143 -10.86 2.41 -22.10
N GLY A 144 -11.08 1.43 -22.97
CA GLY A 144 -10.27 0.23 -23.09
C GLY A 144 -8.79 0.55 -23.05
N PHE A 145 -8.01 -0.40 -22.51
CA PHE A 145 -6.60 -0.54 -22.79
C PHE A 145 -6.35 -0.06 -24.22
N LYS A 146 -5.85 1.18 -24.39
CA LYS A 146 -5.06 1.49 -25.57
C LYS A 146 -3.88 0.58 -25.38
N SER A 147 -4.03 -0.61 -25.95
CA SER A 147 -2.98 -1.55 -26.22
C SER A 147 -2.00 -0.76 -27.07
N TYR A 148 -1.11 -0.03 -26.39
CA TYR A 148 0.22 0.13 -26.91
C TYR A 148 0.62 -1.29 -27.25
N ASN A 149 0.82 -1.53 -28.54
CA ASN A 149 1.35 -2.77 -29.06
C ASN A 149 2.59 -3.14 -28.24
N VAL A 150 2.42 -3.87 -27.13
CA VAL A 150 3.48 -4.61 -26.49
C VAL A 150 3.62 -5.87 -27.34
N LYS A 151 4.09 -5.66 -28.58
CA LYS A 151 4.61 -6.72 -29.42
C LYS A 151 5.79 -7.29 -28.66
N GLY A 152 5.57 -8.43 -28.01
CA GLY A 152 6.56 -9.37 -27.50
C GLY A 152 7.95 -8.82 -27.16
N ARG A 153 8.13 -8.42 -25.91
CA ARG A 153 9.32 -8.72 -25.09
C ARG A 153 8.74 -8.93 -23.69
N GLY A 154 8.91 -10.06 -23.02
CA GLY A 154 10.23 -10.67 -22.84
C GLY A 154 11.18 -9.77 -22.04
N GLU A 155 10.76 -8.56 -21.68
CA GLU A 155 11.44 -7.75 -20.67
C GLU A 155 10.71 -8.02 -19.37
N LYS A 156 11.43 -8.70 -18.48
CA LYS A 156 11.16 -8.68 -17.05
C LYS A 156 10.72 -7.26 -16.68
N ILE A 157 9.44 -7.05 -16.40
CA ILE A 157 9.09 -6.15 -15.32
C ILE A 157 9.92 -6.71 -14.18
N MET A 158 10.97 -5.99 -13.78
CA MET A 158 11.92 -6.37 -12.74
C MET A 158 11.10 -6.62 -11.47
N LEU A 159 10.55 -7.83 -11.35
CA LEU A 159 10.04 -8.39 -10.13
C LEU A 159 11.26 -8.42 -9.23
N ARG A 160 11.27 -7.57 -8.22
CA ARG A 160 11.62 -8.04 -6.87
C ARG A 160 12.98 -8.76 -6.76
N GLU A 161 13.97 -8.42 -7.56
CA GLU A 161 15.31 -9.02 -7.42
C GLU A 161 16.15 -8.30 -6.33
N ASN A 162 15.64 -7.20 -5.75
CA ASN A 162 16.33 -6.44 -4.68
C ASN A 162 15.46 -6.03 -3.48
N CYS A 163 14.30 -6.65 -3.25
CA CYS A 163 13.55 -6.47 -1.99
C CYS A 163 13.72 -7.71 -1.11
N PRO A 164 14.34 -7.60 0.08
CA PRO A 164 14.60 -8.73 0.95
C PRO A 164 13.33 -9.08 1.72
N PHE A 165 12.44 -9.83 1.08
CA PHE A 165 11.43 -10.64 1.74
C PHE A 165 11.22 -11.92 0.93
N ASN A 166 12.31 -12.54 0.51
CA ASN A 166 12.31 -13.94 0.09
C ASN A 166 13.07 -14.68 1.20
N ASP A 167 12.39 -14.87 2.32
CA ASP A 167 12.79 -15.91 3.27
C ASP A 167 12.23 -17.22 2.71
N ASP A 168 12.80 -17.66 1.59
CA ASP A 168 12.75 -19.05 1.13
C ASP A 168 14.07 -19.69 1.60
N ASP A 169 14.22 -19.84 2.92
CA ASP A 169 15.21 -20.75 3.47
C ASP A 169 14.57 -22.16 3.42
N GLU A 170 14.87 -22.87 2.33
CA GLU A 170 14.74 -24.32 2.22
C GLU A 170 15.74 -24.98 3.19
N ASP A 171 15.25 -25.83 4.09
CA ASP A 171 15.99 -26.93 4.73
C ASP A 171 15.54 -28.27 4.11
#